data_AF-A0A7Y2E7Z9-F1
#
_entry.id   AF-A0A7Y2E7Z9-F1
#
_cell.length_a   1.000
_cell.length_b   1.000
_cell.length_c   1.000
_cell.angle_alpha   90.00
_cell.angle_beta   90.00
_cell.angle_gamma   90.00
#
_symmetry.space_group_name_H-M   'P 1'
#
loop_
_entity.id
_entity.type
_entity.pdbx_description
1 polymer ?
#
loop_
_entity_poly.entity_id
_entity_poly.type
_entity_poly.pdbx_seq_one_letter_code
_entity_poly.pdbx_strand_id
1 'polypeptide(L)'
;MKRALVLAMVTGCLVFGSTAVALAAGTGTQADAKIAVHLTSRPAKAITICTTASPEQTGGLLCTDENNENINTEGNLQTSYAAYHVVVGSDPAAGITGASFGIAYDASIGHFGWTNCGDLEFPGNGWPASGGVTAITFASCQNTPNDADAGATAITVLGEAYLYAYGAGQYCLTPRLSVPAQDFQVADCANSSSDLCYPDAAGKVGFGGVAGYAPCYTPPTPVENTTWGAIKSNVGE
;
A
#
# COMPACT_ATOMS: atom_id res chain seq x y z
N MET A 1 -13.84 16.73 -43.83
CA MET A 1 -13.10 17.07 -42.60
C MET A 1 -13.54 16.08 -41.52
N LYS A 2 -12.72 15.07 -41.21
CA LYS A 2 -13.04 14.00 -40.25
C LYS A 2 -12.73 14.51 -38.84
N ARG A 3 -13.75 14.75 -38.01
CA ARG A 3 -13.57 15.00 -36.58
C ARG A 3 -13.54 13.66 -35.86
N ALA A 4 -12.36 13.29 -35.35
CA ALA A 4 -12.18 12.15 -34.48
C ALA A 4 -12.73 12.51 -33.08
N LEU A 5 -13.71 11.73 -32.62
CA LEU A 5 -14.23 11.78 -31.27
C LEU A 5 -13.26 10.96 -30.39
N VAL A 6 -12.45 11.63 -29.57
CA VAL A 6 -11.60 10.97 -28.57
C VAL A 6 -12.49 10.63 -27.37
N LEU A 7 -12.84 9.35 -27.26
CA LEU A 7 -13.58 8.80 -26.12
C LEU A 7 -12.57 8.53 -25.00
N ALA A 8 -12.46 9.43 -24.03
CA ALA A 8 -11.65 9.22 -22.84
C ALA A 8 -12.40 8.25 -21.90
N MET A 9 -12.04 6.97 -21.94
CA MET A 9 -12.41 6.00 -20.91
C MET A 9 -11.56 6.28 -19.67
N VAL A 10 -12.10 7.08 -18.74
CA VAL A 10 -11.61 7.12 -17.35
C VAL A 10 -12.21 5.91 -16.64
N THR A 11 -11.59 4.75 -16.84
CA THR A 11 -11.89 3.53 -16.09
C THR A 11 -11.00 3.55 -14.85
N GLY A 12 -11.38 4.34 -13.86
CA GLY A 12 -10.84 4.21 -12.51
C GLY A 12 -11.47 2.99 -11.84
N CYS A 13 -10.69 2.37 -10.93
CA CYS A 13 -11.09 1.29 -10.02
C CYS A 13 -12.60 1.31 -9.82
N LEU A 14 -13.29 0.33 -10.43
CA LEU A 14 -14.74 0.25 -10.41
C LEU A 14 -15.17 0.26 -8.94
N VAL A 15 -15.62 1.44 -8.51
CA VAL A 15 -16.29 1.63 -7.24
C VAL A 15 -17.58 0.85 -7.38
N PHE A 16 -17.53 -0.47 -7.12
CA PHE A 16 -18.65 -1.11 -6.46
C PHE A 16 -19.07 -0.12 -5.39
N GLY A 17 -20.35 0.25 -5.37
CA GLY A 17 -20.95 1.29 -4.51
C GLY A 17 -20.82 0.97 -3.03
N SER A 18 -19.58 0.87 -2.57
CA SER A 18 -19.10 0.75 -1.23
C SER A 18 -19.00 2.20 -0.80
N THR A 19 -19.96 2.63 0.01
CA THR A 19 -19.74 3.76 0.90
C THR A 19 -18.38 3.53 1.57
N ALA A 20 -17.37 4.29 1.17
CA ALA A 20 -16.04 4.16 1.75
C ALA A 20 -16.20 4.42 3.26
N VAL A 21 -16.11 3.36 4.05
CA VAL A 21 -16.09 3.48 5.50
C VAL A 21 -14.70 4.02 5.82
N ALA A 22 -14.63 5.32 6.09
CA ALA A 22 -13.42 5.91 6.64
C ALA A 22 -13.24 5.30 8.04
N LEU A 23 -12.21 4.48 8.21
CA LEU A 23 -11.76 4.01 9.51
C LEU A 23 -10.82 5.08 10.06
N ALA A 24 -11.20 5.69 11.18
CA ALA A 24 -10.34 6.63 11.88
C ALA A 24 -9.17 5.88 12.50
N ALA A 25 -7.96 6.46 12.45
CA ALA A 25 -6.83 5.92 13.21
C ALA A 25 -7.16 5.91 14.71
N GLY A 26 -6.86 4.80 15.38
CA GLY A 26 -7.35 4.46 16.72
C GLY A 26 -6.32 3.68 17.54
N THR A 27 -6.47 3.75 18.86
CA THR A 27 -5.48 3.45 19.92
C THR A 27 -4.60 2.22 19.66
N GLY A 28 -3.28 2.44 19.63
CA GLY A 28 -2.23 1.43 19.67
C GLY A 28 -0.87 2.12 19.55
N THR A 29 0.25 1.38 19.58
CA THR A 29 1.59 1.99 19.55
C THR A 29 2.10 2.29 18.14
N GLN A 30 1.36 1.89 17.09
CA GLN A 30 1.76 2.02 15.69
C GLN A 30 0.97 3.13 14.97
N ALA A 31 0.96 4.34 15.55
CA ALA A 31 0.15 5.46 15.06
C ALA A 31 0.53 5.93 13.64
N ASP A 32 1.81 5.84 13.29
CA ASP A 32 2.34 6.30 12.00
C ASP A 32 2.47 5.18 10.96
N ALA A 33 2.14 3.94 11.34
CA ALA A 33 2.26 2.80 10.44
C ALA A 33 1.31 2.93 9.23
N LYS A 34 1.78 2.43 8.09
CA LYS A 34 1.04 2.37 6.83
C LYS A 34 1.27 1.00 6.20
N ILE A 35 0.33 0.54 5.37
CA ILE A 35 0.55 -0.63 4.52
C ILE A 35 0.67 -0.14 3.08
N ALA A 36 1.84 -0.31 2.50
CA ALA A 36 2.15 0.10 1.13
C ALA A 36 2.25 -1.10 0.19
N VAL A 37 2.18 -0.83 -1.12
CA VAL A 37 2.47 -1.80 -2.17
C VAL A 37 3.67 -1.31 -2.97
N HIS A 38 4.72 -2.12 -3.06
CA HIS A 38 5.95 -1.80 -3.78
C HIS A 38 6.15 -2.75 -4.97
N LEU A 39 6.30 -2.21 -6.17
CA LEU A 39 6.53 -2.98 -7.39
C LEU A 39 8.01 -3.19 -7.67
N THR A 40 8.42 -4.44 -7.85
CA THR A 40 9.70 -4.79 -8.46
C THR A 40 9.51 -5.69 -9.69
N SER A 41 10.56 -5.80 -10.50
CA SER A 41 10.62 -6.88 -11.48
C SER A 41 10.54 -8.22 -10.76
N ARG A 42 9.78 -9.15 -11.32
CA ARG A 42 9.61 -10.46 -10.70
C ARG A 42 10.88 -11.30 -10.87
N PRO A 43 11.48 -11.81 -9.77
CA PRO A 43 12.61 -12.72 -9.88
C PRO A 43 12.17 -14.06 -10.48
N ALA A 44 13.06 -14.75 -11.19
CA ALA A 44 12.76 -16.05 -11.79
C ALA A 44 12.48 -17.17 -10.76
N LYS A 45 12.78 -16.95 -9.47
CA LYS A 45 12.60 -17.93 -8.38
C LYS A 45 11.88 -17.29 -7.19
N ALA A 46 10.84 -17.95 -6.69
CA ALA A 46 10.01 -17.45 -5.59
C ALA A 46 10.68 -17.48 -4.19
N ILE A 47 11.66 -18.37 -3.97
CA ILE A 47 12.23 -18.63 -2.64
C ILE A 47 12.99 -17.41 -2.06
N THR A 48 13.42 -16.48 -2.91
CA THR A 48 14.14 -15.28 -2.46
C THR A 48 13.22 -14.15 -2.01
N ILE A 49 11.92 -14.21 -2.26
CA ILE A 49 10.98 -13.09 -2.11
C ILE A 49 10.87 -12.62 -0.64
N CYS A 50 10.66 -13.55 0.30
CA CYS A 50 10.55 -13.22 1.73
C CYS A 50 11.90 -13.17 2.47
N THR A 51 13.01 -13.37 1.75
CA THR A 51 14.35 -13.45 2.36
C THR A 51 15.29 -12.47 1.67
N THR A 52 16.10 -12.92 0.72
CA THR A 52 17.21 -12.15 0.16
C THR A 52 16.82 -11.11 -0.91
N ALA A 53 15.64 -11.22 -1.50
CA ALA A 53 15.09 -10.26 -2.46
C ALA A 53 14.00 -9.37 -1.85
N SER A 54 13.78 -9.49 -0.53
CA SER A 54 12.85 -8.64 0.21
C SER A 54 13.35 -7.19 0.22
N PRO A 55 12.47 -6.20 -0.01
CA PRO A 55 12.81 -4.79 0.12
C PRO A 55 13.39 -4.39 1.50
N GLU A 56 13.08 -5.17 2.55
CA GLU A 56 13.65 -5.03 3.90
C GLU A 56 15.18 -5.20 3.89
N GLN A 57 15.71 -6.13 3.08
CA GLN A 57 17.14 -6.43 3.03
C GLN A 57 17.92 -5.51 2.08
N THR A 58 17.24 -4.87 1.14
CA THR A 58 17.87 -3.94 0.19
C THR A 58 17.93 -2.49 0.70
N GLY A 59 17.41 -2.21 1.90
CA GLY A 59 17.66 -0.97 2.66
C GLY A 59 17.11 0.31 2.02
N GLY A 60 16.06 0.23 1.22
CA GLY A 60 15.58 1.37 0.42
C GLY A 60 14.23 1.95 0.83
N LEU A 61 13.32 1.18 1.45
CA LEU A 61 11.93 1.67 1.66
C LEU A 61 11.81 2.56 2.90
N LEU A 62 12.22 3.81 2.77
CA LEU A 62 12.07 4.81 3.82
C LEU A 62 10.76 5.58 3.65
N CYS A 63 10.11 5.88 4.79
CA CYS A 63 8.96 6.78 4.87
C CYS A 63 9.33 8.10 5.55
N THR A 64 10.54 8.58 5.26
CA THR A 64 11.16 9.72 5.96
C THR A 64 11.47 10.88 5.03
N ASP A 65 11.34 10.74 3.71
CA ASP A 65 11.55 11.82 2.75
C ASP A 65 10.23 12.35 2.16
N GLU A 66 10.21 13.65 1.94
CA GLU A 66 9.13 14.40 1.29
C GLU A 66 8.87 13.97 -0.18
N ASN A 67 9.76 13.14 -0.74
CA ASN A 67 9.69 12.70 -2.13
C ASN A 67 9.31 11.21 -2.29
N ASN A 68 9.43 10.37 -1.25
CA ASN A 68 8.99 8.97 -1.20
C ASN A 68 9.30 8.18 -2.49
N GLU A 69 10.48 8.41 -3.08
CA GLU A 69 10.84 7.87 -4.39
C GLU A 69 11.12 6.36 -4.35
N ASN A 70 11.23 5.81 -3.13
CA ASN A 70 11.65 4.44 -2.92
C ASN A 70 10.50 3.43 -3.04
N ILE A 71 9.25 3.83 -2.76
CA ILE A 71 8.08 2.98 -2.99
C ILE A 71 7.64 3.13 -4.45
N ASN A 72 8.17 2.28 -5.33
CA ASN A 72 7.72 2.20 -6.71
C ASN A 72 6.24 1.78 -6.80
N THR A 73 5.38 2.72 -7.21
CA THR A 73 3.94 2.49 -7.37
C THR A 73 3.47 2.46 -8.83
N GLU A 74 4.40 2.47 -9.78
CA GLU A 74 4.10 2.55 -11.20
C GLU A 74 4.61 1.31 -11.96
N GLY A 75 3.71 0.72 -12.75
CA GLY A 75 4.00 -0.44 -13.58
C GLY A 75 3.70 -0.21 -15.06
N ASN A 76 4.53 -0.84 -15.91
CA ASN A 76 4.32 -0.92 -17.34
C ASN A 76 3.30 -2.02 -17.67
N LEU A 77 2.64 -1.88 -18.82
CA LEU A 77 1.81 -2.95 -19.36
C LEU A 77 2.66 -4.13 -19.83
N GLN A 78 2.02 -5.29 -19.93
CA GLN A 78 2.57 -6.52 -20.48
C GLN A 78 3.83 -7.03 -19.77
N THR A 79 4.04 -6.62 -18.52
CA THR A 79 5.21 -6.96 -17.71
C THR A 79 4.76 -7.69 -16.45
N SER A 80 5.53 -8.70 -16.05
CA SER A 80 5.32 -9.44 -14.80
C SER A 80 5.99 -8.73 -13.64
N TYR A 81 5.24 -8.52 -12.56
CA TYR A 81 5.72 -7.83 -11.37
C TYR A 81 5.61 -8.71 -10.13
N ALA A 82 6.51 -8.46 -9.19
CA ALA A 82 6.32 -8.81 -7.79
C ALA A 82 5.81 -7.57 -7.06
N ALA A 83 4.60 -7.64 -6.51
CA ALA A 83 4.00 -6.57 -5.73
C ALA A 83 4.09 -6.90 -4.25
N TYR A 84 5.09 -6.31 -3.58
CA TYR A 84 5.32 -6.52 -2.15
C TYR A 84 4.32 -5.69 -1.32
N HIS A 85 3.60 -6.36 -0.43
CA HIS A 85 2.84 -5.69 0.63
C HIS A 85 3.76 -5.49 1.83
N VAL A 86 3.93 -4.25 2.25
CA VAL A 86 4.89 -3.88 3.28
C VAL A 86 4.25 -2.97 4.31
N VAL A 87 4.52 -3.23 5.59
CA VAL A 87 4.27 -2.27 6.66
C VAL A 87 5.48 -1.35 6.73
N VAL A 88 5.22 -0.05 6.75
CA VAL A 88 6.23 1.00 6.77
C VAL A 88 5.82 2.07 7.78
N GLY A 89 6.77 2.90 8.23
CA GLY A 89 6.50 3.92 9.23
C GLY A 89 6.19 3.35 10.63
N SER A 90 6.55 2.09 10.88
CA SER A 90 6.28 1.45 12.16
C SER A 90 7.32 1.84 13.21
N ASP A 91 6.87 1.96 14.46
CA ASP A 91 7.71 2.13 15.65
C ASP A 91 8.55 0.86 15.87
N PRO A 92 9.89 0.95 15.73
CA PRO A 92 10.77 -0.20 15.92
C PRO A 92 10.82 -0.69 17.37
N ALA A 93 10.50 0.16 18.36
CA ALA A 93 10.47 -0.24 19.76
C ALA A 93 9.28 -1.15 20.05
N ALA A 94 8.12 -0.86 19.44
CA ALA A 94 6.93 -1.69 19.54
C ALA A 94 7.01 -2.93 18.63
N GLY A 95 7.59 -2.78 17.44
CA GLY A 95 7.67 -3.81 16.41
C GLY A 95 6.31 -4.24 15.86
N ILE A 96 6.33 -5.11 14.85
CA ILE A 96 5.14 -5.63 14.18
C ILE A 96 5.05 -7.15 14.43
N THR A 97 3.89 -7.62 14.87
CA THR A 97 3.58 -9.06 15.00
C THR A 97 2.48 -9.52 14.04
N GLY A 98 1.83 -8.61 13.34
CA GLY A 98 0.82 -8.95 12.33
C GLY A 98 0.18 -7.76 11.65
N ALA A 99 -0.63 -8.03 10.63
CA ALA A 99 -1.41 -7.05 9.90
C ALA A 99 -2.70 -7.66 9.34
N SER A 100 -3.75 -6.84 9.22
CA SER A 100 -5.03 -7.22 8.63
C SER A 100 -5.43 -6.25 7.51
N PHE A 101 -5.71 -6.81 6.32
CA PHE A 101 -6.03 -6.02 5.13
C PHE A 101 -6.76 -6.86 4.08
N GLY A 102 -7.32 -6.19 3.09
CA GLY A 102 -7.86 -6.77 1.87
C GLY A 102 -7.17 -6.24 0.63
N ILE A 103 -7.56 -6.79 -0.51
CA ILE A 103 -7.07 -6.37 -1.82
C ILE A 103 -8.22 -6.17 -2.79
N ALA A 104 -8.05 -5.23 -3.71
CA ALA A 104 -8.93 -5.05 -4.86
C ALA A 104 -8.10 -4.68 -6.08
N TYR A 105 -8.46 -5.20 -7.24
CA TYR A 105 -7.80 -4.89 -8.50
C TYR A 105 -8.75 -4.94 -9.68
N ASP A 106 -8.44 -4.14 -10.70
CA ASP A 106 -9.19 -4.08 -11.95
C ASP A 106 -9.06 -5.38 -12.76
N ALA A 107 -10.08 -5.69 -13.56
CA ALA A 107 -10.10 -6.89 -14.41
C ALA A 107 -8.98 -6.94 -15.46
N SER A 108 -8.32 -5.81 -15.73
CA SER A 108 -7.15 -5.71 -16.61
C SER A 108 -5.86 -6.22 -15.96
N ILE A 109 -5.87 -6.52 -14.65
CA ILE A 109 -4.73 -7.02 -13.90
C ILE A 109 -4.94 -8.50 -13.59
N GLY A 110 -4.03 -9.33 -14.09
CA GLY A 110 -3.93 -10.73 -13.71
C GLY A 110 -3.21 -10.86 -12.36
N HIS A 111 -3.87 -11.50 -11.40
CA HIS A 111 -3.26 -11.93 -10.14
C HIS A 111 -3.05 -13.45 -10.21
N PHE A 112 -1.79 -13.88 -10.21
CA PHE A 112 -1.42 -15.27 -10.48
C PHE A 112 -1.00 -16.07 -9.25
N GLY A 113 -0.72 -15.41 -8.15
CA GLY A 113 -0.30 -16.09 -6.93
C GLY A 113 0.00 -15.11 -5.81
N TRP A 114 -0.03 -15.64 -4.59
CA TRP A 114 0.33 -14.94 -3.37
C TRP A 114 1.40 -15.74 -2.63
N THR A 115 2.43 -15.05 -2.17
CA THR A 115 3.48 -15.62 -1.33
C THR A 115 3.39 -14.95 0.05
N ASN A 116 2.92 -15.69 1.05
CA ASN A 116 2.90 -15.22 2.45
C ASN A 116 4.32 -15.17 3.03
N CYS A 117 4.71 -14.06 3.66
CA CYS A 117 5.98 -13.92 4.36
C CYS A 117 5.85 -14.02 5.89
N GLY A 118 4.64 -14.09 6.44
CA GLY A 118 4.40 -14.38 7.85
C GLY A 118 4.43 -15.87 8.18
N ASP A 119 4.49 -16.20 9.48
CA ASP A 119 4.46 -17.57 9.97
C ASP A 119 3.07 -18.21 9.83
N LEU A 120 2.02 -17.43 10.03
CA LEU A 120 0.63 -17.86 9.84
C LEU A 120 -0.14 -16.84 8.99
N GLU A 121 -1.06 -17.37 8.20
CA GLU A 121 -2.02 -16.60 7.41
C GLU A 121 -3.42 -17.10 7.71
N PHE A 122 -4.34 -16.16 7.90
CA PHE A 122 -5.76 -16.39 8.13
C PHE A 122 -6.54 -15.80 6.95
N PRO A 123 -6.62 -16.52 5.82
CA PRO A 123 -7.33 -16.05 4.65
C PRO A 123 -8.82 -15.99 4.95
N GLY A 124 -9.43 -14.84 4.69
CA GLY A 124 -10.88 -14.66 4.71
C GLY A 124 -11.51 -15.03 3.37
N ASN A 125 -12.78 -14.66 3.20
CA ASN A 125 -13.52 -14.99 2.00
C ASN A 125 -12.88 -14.36 0.76
N GLY A 126 -12.65 -15.17 -0.27
CA GLY A 126 -12.17 -14.72 -1.58
C GLY A 126 -10.67 -14.44 -1.68
N TRP A 127 -9.85 -14.69 -0.65
CA TRP A 127 -8.40 -14.47 -0.75
C TRP A 127 -7.71 -15.50 -1.67
N PRO A 128 -6.74 -15.10 -2.52
CA PRO A 128 -6.23 -13.75 -2.79
C PRO A 128 -6.84 -13.12 -4.07
N ALA A 129 -8.10 -13.41 -4.39
CA ALA A 129 -8.79 -12.74 -5.48
C ALA A 129 -9.23 -11.31 -5.10
N SER A 130 -9.56 -10.49 -6.09
CA SER A 130 -10.08 -9.12 -5.89
C SER A 130 -11.31 -9.14 -4.99
N GLY A 131 -11.33 -8.30 -3.94
CA GLY A 131 -12.32 -8.30 -2.87
C GLY A 131 -12.02 -9.26 -1.72
N GLY A 132 -10.96 -10.06 -1.83
CA GLY A 132 -10.48 -10.96 -0.79
C GLY A 132 -9.81 -10.23 0.36
N VAL A 133 -9.75 -10.90 1.52
CA VAL A 133 -9.19 -10.34 2.76
C VAL A 133 -8.30 -11.35 3.47
N THR A 134 -7.31 -10.89 4.22
CA THR A 134 -6.40 -11.75 4.98
C THR A 134 -5.93 -11.09 6.27
N ALA A 135 -5.52 -11.90 7.23
CA ALA A 135 -4.69 -11.44 8.34
C ALA A 135 -3.43 -12.31 8.41
N ILE A 136 -2.29 -11.67 8.62
CA ILE A 136 -0.97 -12.30 8.64
C ILE A 136 -0.37 -12.06 10.02
N THR A 137 0.28 -13.08 10.58
CA THR A 137 0.94 -12.99 11.88
C THR A 137 2.34 -13.60 11.84
N PHE A 138 3.24 -13.02 12.61
CA PHE A 138 4.61 -13.47 12.81
C PHE A 138 4.77 -14.02 14.23
N ALA A 139 5.52 -15.11 14.36
CA ALA A 139 5.88 -15.72 15.63
C ALA A 139 7.00 -14.94 16.33
N SER A 140 7.88 -14.29 15.57
CA SER A 140 8.88 -13.35 16.07
C SER A 140 8.46 -11.91 15.79
N CYS A 141 8.85 -11.01 16.70
CA CYS A 141 8.65 -9.58 16.53
C CYS A 141 9.46 -9.06 15.34
N GLN A 142 8.79 -8.42 14.38
CA GLN A 142 9.43 -7.80 13.22
C GLN A 142 9.76 -6.36 13.58
N ASN A 143 11.04 -6.06 13.78
CA ASN A 143 11.50 -4.76 14.24
C ASN A 143 12.82 -4.32 13.59
N THR A 144 13.16 -4.91 12.44
CA THR A 144 14.37 -4.56 11.69
C THR A 144 14.36 -3.07 11.35
N PRO A 145 15.29 -2.27 11.92
CA PRO A 145 15.38 -0.84 11.60
C PRO A 145 15.81 -0.66 10.15
N ASN A 146 15.19 0.28 9.43
CA ASN A 146 15.53 0.57 8.04
C ASN A 146 16.63 1.62 7.84
N ASP A 147 17.10 2.26 8.92
CA ASP A 147 18.19 3.23 8.91
C ASP A 147 19.03 3.12 10.18
N ALA A 148 20.34 3.29 10.06
CA ALA A 148 21.28 3.27 11.17
C ALA A 148 21.35 4.61 11.92
N ASP A 149 20.97 5.75 11.32
CA ASP A 149 21.48 7.04 11.82
C ASP A 149 20.49 8.18 12.17
N ALA A 150 19.18 8.14 11.91
CA ALA A 150 18.27 9.14 12.52
C ALA A 150 16.76 8.79 12.39
N GLY A 151 16.13 8.28 13.46
CA GLY A 151 14.67 8.13 13.50
C GLY A 151 14.15 6.90 12.76
N ALA A 152 14.88 5.78 12.88
CA ALA A 152 14.61 4.53 12.18
C ALA A 152 13.14 4.10 12.32
N THR A 153 12.51 3.80 11.20
CA THR A 153 11.23 3.11 11.18
C THR A 153 11.50 1.64 10.88
N ALA A 154 10.68 0.74 11.43
CA ALA A 154 10.76 -0.65 11.02
C ALA A 154 9.98 -0.86 9.71
N ILE A 155 10.53 -1.70 8.83
CA ILE A 155 9.82 -2.22 7.66
C ILE A 155 9.50 -3.68 7.94
N THR A 156 8.30 -4.11 7.56
CA THR A 156 7.92 -5.53 7.65
C THR A 156 7.26 -5.97 6.36
N VAL A 157 7.80 -7.00 5.72
CA VAL A 157 7.19 -7.55 4.49
C VAL A 157 6.14 -8.57 4.86
N LEU A 158 4.89 -8.30 4.46
CA LEU A 158 3.75 -9.16 4.72
C LEU A 158 3.66 -10.30 3.71
N GLY A 159 4.03 -10.02 2.46
CA GLY A 159 4.04 -10.98 1.38
C GLY A 159 4.15 -10.32 0.01
N GLU A 160 3.98 -11.11 -1.03
CA GLU A 160 4.10 -10.70 -2.43
C GLU A 160 2.97 -11.26 -3.29
N ALA A 161 2.38 -10.39 -4.10
CA ALA A 161 1.43 -10.76 -5.13
C ALA A 161 2.11 -10.80 -6.51
N TYR A 162 1.96 -11.92 -7.23
CA TYR A 162 2.42 -12.02 -8.61
C TYR A 162 1.38 -11.38 -9.54
N LEU A 163 1.72 -10.22 -10.08
CA LEU A 163 0.85 -9.43 -10.96
C LEU A 163 1.33 -9.40 -12.42
N TYR A 164 0.38 -9.25 -13.34
CA TYR A 164 0.62 -8.90 -14.73
C TYR A 164 -0.48 -7.99 -15.25
N ALA A 165 -0.13 -6.82 -15.78
CA ALA A 165 -1.09 -5.88 -16.32
C ALA A 165 -1.30 -6.10 -17.82
N TYR A 166 -2.50 -6.57 -18.21
CA TYR A 166 -2.91 -6.69 -19.61
C TYR A 166 -3.37 -5.35 -20.20
N GLY A 167 -3.82 -4.43 -19.35
CA GLY A 167 -4.25 -3.09 -19.72
C GLY A 167 -4.11 -2.12 -18.55
N ALA A 168 -4.48 -0.86 -18.78
CA ALA A 168 -4.47 0.16 -17.73
C ALA A 168 -5.40 -0.23 -16.57
N GLY A 169 -4.99 0.04 -15.33
CA GLY A 169 -5.74 -0.31 -14.13
C GLY A 169 -4.94 -0.14 -12.85
N GLN A 170 -5.56 -0.45 -11.70
CA GLN A 170 -4.95 -0.37 -10.38
C GLN A 170 -5.10 -1.66 -9.59
N TYR A 171 -4.11 -1.90 -8.74
CA TYR A 171 -4.15 -2.89 -7.67
C TYR A 171 -3.99 -2.15 -6.33
N CYS A 172 -4.93 -2.33 -5.42
CA CYS A 172 -5.12 -1.53 -4.22
C CYS A 172 -5.20 -2.39 -2.97
N LEU A 173 -4.64 -1.90 -1.87
CA LEU A 173 -4.96 -2.37 -0.53
C LEU A 173 -6.31 -1.81 -0.09
N THR A 174 -7.07 -2.61 0.65
CA THR A 174 -8.38 -2.25 1.19
C THR A 174 -8.50 -2.69 2.65
N PRO A 175 -9.49 -2.21 3.41
CA PRO A 175 -9.84 -2.81 4.69
C PRO A 175 -10.41 -4.21 4.48
N ARG A 176 -10.45 -5.04 5.53
CA ARG A 176 -11.15 -6.32 5.50
C ARG A 176 -12.67 -6.11 5.54
N LEU A 177 -13.25 -5.80 4.38
CA LEU A 177 -14.67 -5.47 4.30
C LEU A 177 -15.62 -6.69 4.42
N SER A 178 -15.10 -7.90 4.25
CA SER A 178 -15.87 -9.16 4.24
C SER A 178 -15.87 -9.93 5.57
N VAL A 179 -15.42 -9.29 6.66
CA VAL A 179 -15.48 -9.85 8.03
C VAL A 179 -16.46 -9.07 8.93
N PRO A 180 -16.98 -9.67 10.02
CA PRO A 180 -17.98 -9.03 10.87
C PRO A 180 -17.54 -7.72 11.52
N ALA A 181 -16.26 -7.63 11.90
CA ALA A 181 -15.61 -6.42 12.37
C ALA A 181 -14.60 -5.98 11.31
N GLN A 182 -14.99 -5.02 10.47
CA GLN A 182 -14.13 -4.48 9.44
C GLN A 182 -12.95 -3.76 10.06
N ASP A 183 -11.77 -4.00 9.54
CA ASP A 183 -10.54 -3.45 10.07
C ASP A 183 -9.50 -3.24 8.96
N PHE A 184 -8.55 -2.37 9.26
CA PHE A 184 -7.33 -2.17 8.50
C PHE A 184 -6.26 -1.84 9.54
N GLN A 185 -5.58 -2.87 10.03
CA GLN A 185 -4.83 -2.79 11.28
C GLN A 185 -3.44 -3.40 11.16
N VAL A 186 -2.56 -2.95 12.05
CA VAL A 186 -1.31 -3.63 12.38
C VAL A 186 -1.29 -3.97 13.85
N ALA A 187 -0.75 -5.14 14.18
CA ALA A 187 -0.57 -5.59 15.55
C ALA A 187 0.90 -5.44 15.95
N ASP A 188 1.14 -4.97 17.16
CA ASP A 188 2.47 -4.84 17.75
C ASP A 188 2.86 -6.05 18.60
N CYS A 189 4.11 -6.12 19.01
CA CYS A 189 4.65 -7.24 19.77
C CYS A 189 4.19 -7.27 21.24
N ALA A 190 3.49 -6.25 21.71
CA ALA A 190 2.84 -6.22 23.01
C ALA A 190 1.37 -6.70 22.96
N ASN A 191 0.94 -7.26 21.81
CA ASN A 191 -0.44 -7.68 21.54
C ASN A 191 -1.45 -6.54 21.53
N SER A 192 -1.01 -5.31 21.26
CA SER A 192 -1.89 -4.20 20.95
C SER A 192 -2.08 -4.10 19.44
N SER A 193 -3.22 -3.57 19.00
CA SER A 193 -3.55 -3.38 17.59
C SER A 193 -3.83 -1.92 17.35
N SER A 194 -3.25 -1.37 16.28
CA SER A 194 -3.46 0.01 15.86
C SER A 194 -4.30 0.04 14.60
N ASP A 195 -5.41 0.79 14.65
CA ASP A 195 -6.22 1.07 13.47
C ASP A 195 -5.49 2.07 12.57
N LEU A 196 -5.40 1.74 11.29
CA LEU A 196 -4.77 2.58 10.29
C LEU A 196 -5.82 3.44 9.59
N CYS A 197 -5.52 4.73 9.40
CA CYS A 197 -6.42 5.67 8.72
C CYS A 197 -6.65 5.25 7.27
N TYR A 198 -7.86 4.83 6.90
CA TYR A 198 -8.19 4.51 5.51
C TYR A 198 -8.93 5.69 4.85
N PRO A 199 -8.57 6.12 3.62
CA PRO A 199 -7.65 5.47 2.68
C PRO A 199 -6.17 5.88 2.77
N ASP A 200 -5.82 6.86 3.60
CA ASP A 200 -4.50 7.50 3.57
C ASP A 200 -3.34 6.57 3.96
N ALA A 201 -3.63 5.49 4.70
CA ALA A 201 -2.65 4.48 5.10
C ALA A 201 -2.58 3.26 4.18
N ALA A 202 -3.36 3.24 3.09
CA ALA A 202 -3.45 2.13 2.17
C ALA A 202 -2.81 2.47 0.82
N GLY A 203 -1.72 1.78 0.49
CA GLY A 203 -1.04 1.92 -0.80
C GLY A 203 -1.80 1.31 -1.96
N LYS A 204 -1.53 1.83 -3.17
CA LYS A 204 -1.97 1.23 -4.43
C LYS A 204 -0.91 1.40 -5.51
N VAL A 205 -0.92 0.50 -6.47
CA VAL A 205 -0.04 0.55 -7.64
C VAL A 205 -0.89 0.74 -8.90
N GLY A 206 -0.39 1.53 -9.83
CA GLY A 206 -1.06 1.84 -11.08
C GLY A 206 -0.27 1.33 -12.28
N PHE A 207 -1.00 0.90 -13.33
CA PHE A 207 -0.41 0.38 -14.56
C PHE A 207 -0.89 1.14 -15.79
N GLY A 208 -0.01 1.26 -16.78
CA GLY A 208 -0.38 1.81 -18.10
C GLY A 208 -0.79 3.29 -18.07
N GLY A 209 -0.11 4.11 -17.27
CA GLY A 209 -0.38 5.54 -17.12
C GLY A 209 -1.47 5.87 -16.10
N VAL A 210 -2.02 4.86 -15.40
CA VAL A 210 -2.85 5.10 -14.22
C VAL A 210 -1.94 5.35 -13.01
N ALA A 211 -2.22 6.39 -12.24
CA ALA A 211 -1.40 6.79 -11.10
C ALA A 211 -1.49 5.77 -9.94
N GLY A 212 -0.34 5.46 -9.33
CA GLY A 212 -0.26 4.76 -8.04
C GLY A 212 -0.46 5.70 -6.85
N TYR A 213 -0.31 5.18 -5.63
CA TYR A 213 -0.26 5.97 -4.39
C TYR A 213 0.58 5.24 -3.34
N ALA A 214 1.61 5.93 -2.85
CA ALA A 214 2.42 5.49 -1.73
C ALA A 214 1.98 6.24 -0.46
N PRO A 215 1.54 5.54 0.61
CA PRO A 215 0.90 6.14 1.78
C PRO A 215 1.86 6.89 2.71
N CYS A 216 3.16 6.91 2.40
CA CYS A 216 4.14 7.72 3.12
C CYS A 216 4.26 9.14 2.59
N TYR A 217 3.58 9.43 1.47
CA TYR A 217 3.37 10.81 1.05
C TYR A 217 2.24 11.39 1.88
N THR A 218 2.55 12.22 2.88
CA THR A 218 1.59 13.24 3.31
C THR A 218 1.38 14.14 2.09
N PRO A 219 0.20 14.13 1.44
CA PRO A 219 -0.07 15.16 0.45
C PRO A 219 0.19 16.49 1.15
N PRO A 220 0.94 17.43 0.52
CA PRO A 220 1.14 18.74 1.12
C PRO A 220 -0.24 19.19 1.56
N THR A 221 -0.41 19.38 2.86
CA THR A 221 -1.64 19.96 3.39
C THR A 221 -1.92 21.13 2.47
N PRO A 222 -3.08 21.20 1.79
CA PRO A 222 -3.36 22.33 0.94
C PRO A 222 -3.10 23.53 1.81
N VAL A 223 -2.03 24.28 1.50
CA VAL A 223 -1.68 25.42 2.31
C VAL A 223 -2.88 26.31 2.09
N GLU A 224 -3.78 26.35 3.07
CA GLU A 224 -4.94 27.22 3.01
C GLU A 224 -4.38 28.56 2.60
N ASN A 225 -4.87 29.06 1.47
CA ASN A 225 -4.25 30.17 0.78
C ASN A 225 -4.03 31.25 1.82
N THR A 226 -2.78 31.39 2.29
CA THR A 226 -2.51 32.32 3.39
C THR A 226 -3.00 33.67 2.89
N THR A 227 -3.50 34.53 3.76
CA THR A 227 -4.21 35.76 3.38
C THR A 227 -3.45 36.61 2.35
N TRP A 228 -2.13 36.42 2.21
CA TRP A 228 -1.26 36.97 1.18
C TRP A 228 -1.39 36.38 -0.24
N GLY A 229 -1.68 35.08 -0.41
CA GLY A 229 -1.92 34.43 -1.70
C GLY A 229 -3.21 34.91 -2.39
N ALA A 230 -4.25 35.20 -1.60
CA ALA A 230 -5.49 35.80 -2.09
C ALA A 230 -5.33 37.29 -2.50
N ILE A 231 -4.36 38.01 -1.92
CA ILE A 231 -4.09 39.40 -2.30
C ILE A 231 -3.43 39.44 -3.68
N LYS A 232 -2.48 38.53 -3.97
CA LYS A 232 -1.78 38.49 -5.26
C LYS A 232 -2.68 38.07 -6.43
N SER A 233 -3.71 37.23 -6.20
CA SER A 233 -4.68 36.90 -7.26
C SER A 233 -5.65 38.04 -7.59
N ASN A 234 -5.76 39.05 -6.72
CA ASN A 234 -6.68 40.18 -6.88
C ASN A 234 -6.02 41.46 -7.42
N VAL A 235 -4.69 41.51 -7.49
CA VAL A 235 -3.96 42.53 -8.25
C VAL A 235 -3.45 41.87 -9.53
N GLY A 236 -4.27 41.90 -10.57
CA GLY A 236 -3.89 41.40 -11.89
C GLY A 236 -2.61 42.07 -12.38
N GLU A 237 -1.60 41.25 -12.61
CA GLU A 237 -0.52 41.50 -13.57
C GLU A 237 -0.74 40.60 -14.80
#